data_AF-A0A951FZ26-F1
#
_entry.id   AF-A0A951FZ26-F1
#
_cell.length_a   1.000
_cell.length_b   1.000
_cell.length_c   1.000
_cell.angle_alpha   90.00
_cell.angle_beta   90.00
_cell.angle_gamma   90.00
#
_symmetry.space_group_name_H-M   'P 1'
#
loop_
_entity.id
_entity.type
_entity.pdbx_description
1 polymer ?
#
loop_
_entity_poly.entity_id
_entity_poly.type
_entity_poly.pdbx_seq_one_letter_code
_entity_poly.pdbx_strand_id
1 'polypeptide(L)'
;AQAIADADVLVLASEGLRPVPGTLVRALAAGVVPVASRLAAYEELLGQGEYGFEFEPGDVQTLASHLGRVIAEPELRMQARNQAEQLRPRFAWSRVADELEQVYQGLVARRHDTRANGALRPRLSRRRLIDVDLHMHTDHSYDCATPVEVLLAEARARGLGAIAVTDHNEISGAHAARAQAEGIAVIVGEEVKTAEQGEVIGLFIEEKIPRGMTLQETIADIKRQGGLVYVPHPFDRMHSVPDYEHLLDVLDDVDAIEVFNPRVAITEFNDEAARFAAKYRIPAGAGSDAHVPQGLGSVRIRMREFDGPEEFLESLRDADIIRNPASLLYVQALKFLQTKALPEAARRASRERRVRRAMGRDRRQAAPPSGRNS
;
A
#
# COMPACT_ATOMS: atom_id res chain seq x y z
N ALA A 1 41.12 15.71 -18.53
CA ALA A 1 41.28 15.95 -17.08
C ALA A 1 42.61 16.65 -16.82
N GLN A 2 43.74 16.05 -17.26
CA GLN A 2 45.08 16.66 -17.20
C GLN A 2 45.11 18.11 -17.72
N ALA A 3 44.62 18.35 -18.94
CA ALA A 3 44.63 19.67 -19.56
C ALA A 3 43.82 20.76 -18.81
N ILE A 4 42.84 20.37 -17.98
CA ILE A 4 42.11 21.32 -17.12
C ILE A 4 42.95 21.58 -15.87
N ALA A 5 43.51 20.54 -15.25
CA ALA A 5 44.33 20.68 -14.05
C ALA A 5 45.62 21.50 -14.26
N ASP A 6 46.14 21.54 -15.49
CA ASP A 6 47.31 22.33 -15.86
C ASP A 6 46.97 23.80 -16.18
N ALA A 7 45.68 24.17 -16.24
CA ALA A 7 45.24 25.53 -16.55
C ALA A 7 45.09 26.39 -15.29
N ASP A 8 45.30 27.70 -15.43
CA ASP A 8 45.01 28.67 -14.36
C ASP A 8 43.57 29.19 -14.41
N VAL A 9 43.00 29.25 -15.62
CA VAL A 9 41.67 29.82 -15.89
C VAL A 9 40.94 28.94 -16.90
N LEU A 10 39.66 28.66 -16.65
CA LEU A 10 38.75 28.02 -17.60
C LEU A 10 37.73 29.05 -18.07
N VAL A 11 37.61 29.23 -19.39
CA VAL A 11 36.58 30.10 -19.98
C VAL A 11 35.46 29.26 -20.60
N LEU A 12 34.23 29.51 -20.18
CA LEU A 12 33.02 28.90 -20.76
C LEU A 12 32.11 30.00 -21.32
N ALA A 13 32.40 30.46 -22.54
CA ALA A 13 31.63 31.47 -23.25
C ALA A 13 30.49 30.86 -24.09
N SER A 14 29.63 30.07 -23.46
CA SER A 14 28.51 29.41 -24.14
C SER A 14 27.32 30.36 -24.26
N GLU A 15 26.70 30.44 -25.44
CA GLU A 15 25.43 31.15 -25.66
C GLU A 15 24.20 30.37 -25.15
N GLY A 16 24.41 29.22 -24.46
CA GLY A 16 23.34 28.50 -23.77
C GLY A 16 22.63 27.41 -24.59
N LEU A 17 22.97 27.20 -25.87
CA LEU A 17 22.35 26.15 -26.70
C LEU A 17 22.57 24.73 -26.15
N ARG A 18 23.76 24.44 -25.62
CA ARG A 18 24.13 23.17 -24.97
C ARG A 18 25.21 23.39 -23.89
N PRO A 19 24.84 23.82 -22.67
CA PRO A 19 25.81 23.99 -21.60
C PRO A 19 26.42 22.64 -21.18
N VAL A 20 27.67 22.68 -20.70
CA VAL A 20 28.44 21.48 -20.31
C VAL A 20 28.92 21.63 -18.86
N PRO A 21 28.02 21.57 -17.88
CA PRO A 21 28.32 21.88 -16.47
C PRO A 21 29.40 20.97 -15.86
N GLY A 22 29.53 19.74 -16.37
CA GLY A 22 30.59 18.82 -15.94
C GLY A 22 32.01 19.34 -16.16
N THR A 23 32.24 20.24 -17.13
CA THR A 23 33.54 20.89 -17.33
C THR A 23 33.84 21.89 -16.22
N LEU A 24 32.82 22.63 -15.79
CA LEU A 24 32.90 23.61 -14.70
C LEU A 24 33.19 22.91 -13.36
N VAL A 25 32.49 21.82 -13.05
CA VAL A 25 32.75 20.98 -11.86
C VAL A 25 34.21 20.48 -11.84
N ARG A 26 34.74 20.05 -12.99
CA ARG A 26 36.14 19.60 -13.10
C ARG A 26 37.14 20.74 -12.88
N ALA A 27 36.86 21.94 -13.35
CA ALA A 27 37.69 23.12 -13.12
C ALA A 27 37.70 23.50 -11.64
N LEU A 28 36.52 23.59 -11.01
CA LEU A 28 36.39 23.84 -9.58
C LEU A 28 37.15 22.79 -8.76
N ALA A 29 36.97 21.50 -9.06
CA ALA A 29 37.69 20.43 -8.36
C ALA A 29 39.22 20.47 -8.58
N ALA A 30 39.68 21.03 -9.70
CA ALA A 30 41.09 21.20 -10.03
C ALA A 30 41.70 22.51 -9.47
N GLY A 31 40.90 23.41 -8.89
CA GLY A 31 41.36 24.72 -8.42
C GLY A 31 41.62 25.72 -9.55
N VAL A 32 40.98 25.50 -10.71
CA VAL A 32 41.05 26.37 -11.89
C VAL A 32 39.97 27.43 -11.76
N VAL A 33 40.32 28.71 -11.97
CA VAL A 33 39.35 29.81 -11.86
C VAL A 33 38.37 29.75 -13.03
N PRO A 34 37.07 29.54 -12.80
CA PRO A 34 36.10 29.57 -13.89
C PRO A 34 35.69 31.01 -14.22
N VAL A 35 35.60 31.32 -15.51
CA VAL A 35 34.96 32.51 -16.06
C VAL A 35 33.90 32.03 -17.05
N ALA A 36 32.63 32.07 -16.65
CA ALA A 36 31.54 31.43 -17.39
C ALA A 36 30.41 32.40 -17.73
N SER A 37 29.73 32.16 -18.84
CA SER A 37 28.51 32.90 -19.17
C SER A 37 27.42 32.63 -18.13
N ARG A 38 26.63 33.65 -17.80
CA ARG A 38 25.51 33.54 -16.86
C ARG A 38 24.41 32.67 -17.45
N LEU A 39 24.39 31.41 -17.03
CA LEU A 39 23.40 30.41 -17.37
C LEU A 39 22.96 29.74 -16.07
N ALA A 40 21.68 29.38 -15.93
CA ALA A 40 21.15 28.81 -14.68
C ALA A 40 21.97 27.64 -14.13
N ALA A 41 22.43 26.73 -15.00
CA ALA A 41 23.25 25.58 -14.61
C ALA A 41 24.68 25.94 -14.15
N TYR A 42 25.20 27.11 -14.52
CA TYR A 42 26.52 27.58 -14.11
C TYR A 42 26.43 28.47 -12.86
N GLU A 43 25.39 29.30 -12.74
CA GLU A 43 25.15 30.15 -11.57
C GLU A 43 25.04 29.33 -10.27
N GLU A 44 24.30 28.21 -10.32
CA GLU A 44 24.18 27.29 -9.18
C GLU A 44 25.56 26.73 -8.77
N LEU A 45 26.39 26.36 -9.74
CA LEU A 45 27.71 25.79 -9.50
C LEU A 45 28.75 26.83 -9.05
N LEU A 46 28.58 28.09 -9.45
CA LEU A 46 29.48 29.19 -9.07
C LEU A 46 29.08 29.87 -7.76
N GLY A 47 27.95 29.48 -7.17
CA GLY A 47 27.49 30.04 -5.90
C GLY A 47 27.29 31.56 -5.97
N GLN A 48 26.67 32.05 -7.05
CA GLN A 48 26.47 33.50 -7.29
C GLN A 48 27.79 34.30 -7.34
N GLY A 49 28.82 33.73 -7.96
CA GLY A 49 30.14 34.35 -8.10
C GLY A 49 31.09 34.15 -6.92
N GLU A 50 30.73 33.33 -5.93
CA GLU A 50 31.62 32.96 -4.81
C GLU A 50 32.82 32.11 -5.29
N TYR A 51 32.61 31.28 -6.32
CA TYR A 51 33.58 30.28 -6.79
C TYR A 51 34.13 30.55 -8.20
N GLY A 52 33.83 31.72 -8.77
CA GLY A 52 34.31 32.14 -10.09
C GLY A 52 33.66 33.41 -10.58
N PHE A 53 33.87 33.74 -11.85
CA PHE A 53 33.35 34.96 -12.47
C PHE A 53 32.27 34.65 -13.49
N GLU A 54 31.25 35.51 -13.52
CA GLU A 54 30.11 35.40 -14.40
C GLU A 54 30.00 36.63 -15.29
N PHE A 55 29.57 36.43 -16.53
CA PHE A 55 29.29 37.51 -17.47
C PHE A 55 28.05 37.20 -18.31
N GLU A 56 27.33 38.23 -18.77
CA GLU A 56 26.18 38.01 -19.64
C GLU A 56 26.61 37.44 -21.01
N PRO A 57 25.87 36.48 -21.60
CA PRO A 57 26.13 36.02 -22.96
C PRO A 57 26.22 37.21 -23.95
N GLY A 58 27.31 37.26 -24.72
CA GLY A 58 27.58 38.37 -25.65
C GLY A 58 28.27 39.60 -25.04
N ASP A 59 28.43 39.67 -23.71
CA ASP A 59 29.17 40.76 -23.05
C ASP A 59 30.68 40.52 -23.08
N VAL A 60 31.29 40.88 -24.22
CA VAL A 60 32.73 40.76 -24.46
C VAL A 60 33.54 41.66 -23.50
N GLN A 61 32.99 42.81 -23.08
CA GLN A 61 33.71 43.76 -22.24
C GLN A 61 33.88 43.21 -20.82
N THR A 62 32.81 42.70 -20.23
CA THR A 62 32.85 42.09 -18.90
C THR A 62 33.72 40.83 -18.89
N LEU A 63 33.62 39.99 -19.92
CA LEU A 63 34.52 38.84 -20.09
C LEU A 63 36.00 39.26 -20.11
N ALA A 64 36.35 40.25 -20.95
CA ALA A 64 37.72 40.73 -21.06
C ALA A 64 38.23 41.34 -19.73
N SER A 65 37.38 42.07 -19.02
CA SER A 65 37.68 42.65 -17.70
C SER A 65 37.96 41.56 -16.66
N HIS A 66 37.10 40.53 -16.56
CA HIS A 66 37.31 39.41 -15.65
C HIS A 66 38.59 38.65 -15.97
N LEU A 67 38.85 38.36 -17.24
CA LEU A 67 40.10 37.72 -17.66
C LEU A 67 41.33 38.55 -17.31
N GLY A 68 41.29 39.86 -17.58
CA GLY A 68 42.37 40.78 -17.24
C GLY A 68 42.69 40.75 -15.75
N ARG A 69 41.67 40.80 -14.88
CA ARG A 69 41.83 40.73 -13.43
C ARG A 69 42.39 39.39 -12.98
N VAL A 70 41.81 38.27 -13.43
CA VAL A 70 42.26 36.93 -13.02
C VAL A 70 43.71 36.67 -13.47
N ILE A 71 44.14 37.21 -14.61
CA ILE A 71 45.53 37.09 -15.09
C ILE A 71 46.46 37.99 -14.27
N ALA A 72 46.08 39.25 -14.02
CA ALA A 72 46.93 40.25 -13.37
C ALA A 72 47.05 40.07 -11.84
N GLU A 73 46.05 39.49 -11.18
CA GLU A 73 45.96 39.38 -9.72
C GLU A 73 46.16 37.90 -9.27
N PRO A 74 47.38 37.46 -8.90
CA PRO A 74 47.65 36.08 -8.48
C PRO A 74 46.88 35.66 -7.22
N GLU A 75 46.53 36.63 -6.37
CA GLU A 75 45.77 36.40 -5.13
C GLU A 75 44.40 35.81 -5.41
N LEU A 76 43.71 36.25 -6.46
CA LEU A 76 42.42 35.71 -6.88
C LEU A 76 42.53 34.22 -7.26
N ARG A 77 43.61 33.85 -7.95
CA ARG A 77 43.86 32.44 -8.33
C ARG A 77 44.18 31.57 -7.11
N MET A 78 44.95 32.10 -6.16
CA MET A 78 45.23 31.38 -4.91
C MET A 78 43.97 31.21 -4.05
N GLN A 79 43.13 32.24 -3.96
CA GLN A 79 41.86 32.18 -3.23
C GLN A 79 40.92 31.12 -3.81
N ALA A 80 40.78 31.07 -5.14
CA ALA A 80 39.98 30.06 -5.82
C ALA A 80 40.53 28.64 -5.59
N ARG A 81 41.86 28.44 -5.58
CA ARG A 81 42.47 27.15 -5.24
C ARG A 81 42.16 26.73 -3.80
N ASN A 82 42.23 27.66 -2.84
CA ASN A 82 41.91 27.38 -1.43
C ASN A 82 40.42 27.04 -1.25
N GLN A 83 39.51 27.76 -1.92
CA GLN A 83 38.09 27.44 -1.92
C GLN A 83 37.80 26.09 -2.60
N ALA A 84 38.48 25.78 -3.70
CA ALA A 84 38.39 24.49 -4.36
C ALA A 84 38.77 23.32 -3.46
N GLU A 85 39.79 23.48 -2.61
CA GLU A 85 40.13 22.46 -1.61
C GLU A 85 39.01 22.21 -0.60
N GLN A 86 38.27 23.25 -0.21
CA GLN A 86 37.11 23.13 0.68
C GLN A 86 35.90 22.49 -0.02
N LEU A 87 35.75 22.70 -1.33
CA LEU A 87 34.66 22.16 -2.13
C LEU A 87 34.93 20.76 -2.67
N ARG A 88 36.20 20.33 -2.78
CA ARG A 88 36.60 19.00 -3.27
C ARG A 88 35.81 17.84 -2.64
N PRO A 89 35.57 17.79 -1.31
CA PRO A 89 34.74 16.75 -0.70
C PRO A 89 33.28 16.77 -1.17
N ARG A 90 32.72 17.92 -1.54
CA ARG A 90 31.36 18.03 -2.08
C ARG A 90 31.23 17.45 -3.49
N PHE A 91 32.30 17.49 -4.29
CA PHE A 91 32.33 16.96 -5.65
C PHE A 91 32.86 15.53 -5.75
N ALA A 92 33.13 14.86 -4.61
CA ALA A 92 33.60 13.50 -4.59
C ALA A 92 32.50 12.54 -5.08
N TRP A 93 32.84 11.68 -6.05
CA TRP A 93 31.92 10.64 -6.52
C TRP A 93 31.46 9.69 -5.41
N SER A 94 32.28 9.49 -4.37
CA SER A 94 31.89 8.70 -3.20
C SER A 94 30.67 9.29 -2.50
N ARG A 95 30.63 10.62 -2.31
CA ARG A 95 29.49 11.29 -1.69
C ARG A 95 28.23 11.15 -2.53
N VAL A 96 28.32 11.36 -3.85
CA VAL A 96 27.19 11.18 -4.76
C VAL A 96 26.70 9.73 -4.73
N ALA A 97 27.63 8.76 -4.67
CA ALA A 97 27.30 7.35 -4.52
C ALA A 97 26.61 7.07 -3.18
N ASP A 98 27.12 7.61 -2.07
CA ASP A 98 26.54 7.47 -0.74
C ASP A 98 25.12 8.08 -0.66
N GLU A 99 24.92 9.28 -1.20
CA GLU A 99 23.61 9.95 -1.26
C GLU A 99 22.62 9.14 -2.12
N LEU A 100 23.07 8.65 -3.28
CA LEU A 100 22.24 7.79 -4.14
C LEU A 100 21.92 6.46 -3.44
N GLU A 101 22.90 5.85 -2.78
CA GLU A 101 22.73 4.62 -2.03
C GLU A 101 21.72 4.81 -0.88
N GLN A 102 21.79 5.92 -0.14
CA GLN A 102 20.81 6.25 0.90
C GLN A 102 19.38 6.33 0.36
N VAL A 103 19.19 6.94 -0.82
CA VAL A 103 17.87 6.97 -1.48
C VAL A 103 17.40 5.55 -1.82
N TYR A 104 18.26 4.72 -2.40
CA TYR A 104 17.92 3.33 -2.72
C TYR A 104 17.64 2.49 -1.47
N GLN A 105 18.46 2.62 -0.43
CA GLN A 105 18.25 1.95 0.86
C GLN A 105 16.91 2.35 1.48
N GLY A 106 16.56 3.63 1.46
CA GLY A 106 15.26 4.12 1.92
C GLY A 106 14.07 3.54 1.12
N LEU A 107 14.20 3.41 -0.20
CA LEU A 107 13.17 2.78 -1.04
C LEU A 107 13.05 1.27 -0.81
N VAL A 108 14.17 0.58 -0.57
CA VAL A 108 14.19 -0.86 -0.29
C VAL A 108 13.63 -1.17 1.10
N ALA A 109 13.91 -0.32 2.09
CA ALA A 109 13.41 -0.47 3.46
C ALA A 109 11.87 -0.49 3.52
N ARG A 110 11.21 0.27 2.64
CA ARG A 110 9.74 0.33 2.52
C ARG A 110 9.10 -0.91 1.89
N ARG A 111 9.85 -1.94 1.52
CA ARG A 111 9.31 -3.15 0.90
C ARG A 111 9.27 -4.27 1.94
N HIS A 112 8.13 -4.95 2.06
CA HIS A 112 8.01 -6.07 2.98
C HIS A 112 9.02 -7.18 2.65
N ASP A 113 9.60 -7.77 3.69
CA ASP A 113 10.47 -8.92 3.53
C ASP A 113 9.66 -10.07 2.88
N THR A 114 10.27 -10.62 1.83
CA THR A 114 9.73 -11.76 1.05
C THR A 114 10.42 -13.06 1.39
N ARG A 115 11.44 -13.02 2.28
CA ARG A 115 12.01 -14.22 2.86
C ARG A 115 10.93 -14.88 3.70
N ALA A 116 10.40 -15.94 3.12
CA ALA A 116 9.48 -16.82 3.78
C ALA A 116 10.03 -17.29 5.12
N ASN A 117 9.14 -17.47 6.10
CA ASN A 117 9.54 -18.11 7.34
C ASN A 117 9.91 -19.57 7.03
N GLY A 118 11.22 -19.85 6.98
CA GLY A 118 11.78 -21.13 6.55
C GLY A 118 11.28 -22.33 7.35
N ALA A 119 10.77 -22.10 8.56
CA ALA A 119 10.14 -23.13 9.39
C ALA A 119 8.66 -23.37 9.05
N LEU A 120 7.91 -22.35 8.61
CA LEU A 120 6.47 -22.44 8.35
C LEU A 120 6.14 -23.03 6.98
N ARG A 121 6.88 -22.67 5.92
CA ARG A 121 6.60 -23.14 4.54
C ARG A 121 6.53 -24.66 4.38
N PRO A 122 7.48 -25.45 4.91
CA PRO A 122 7.41 -26.91 4.80
C PRO A 122 6.19 -27.50 5.51
N ARG A 123 5.71 -26.85 6.58
CA ARG A 123 4.51 -27.26 7.31
C ARG A 123 3.24 -26.92 6.52
N LEU A 124 3.14 -25.70 6.02
CA LEU A 124 1.99 -25.21 5.24
C LEU A 124 1.83 -25.93 3.91
N SER A 125 2.93 -26.30 3.23
CA SER A 125 2.85 -27.00 1.93
C SER A 125 2.12 -28.35 2.00
N ARG A 126 2.06 -28.97 3.19
CA ARG A 126 1.34 -30.23 3.44
C ARG A 126 -0.12 -30.04 3.84
N ARG A 127 -0.53 -28.81 4.18
CA ARG A 127 -1.91 -28.50 4.53
C ARG A 127 -2.79 -28.55 3.28
N ARG A 128 -4.08 -28.85 3.47
CA ARG A 128 -5.06 -28.82 2.37
C ARG A 128 -5.24 -27.39 1.86
N LEU A 129 -5.67 -27.26 0.61
CA LEU A 129 -6.14 -25.97 0.09
C LEU A 129 -7.56 -25.71 0.58
N ILE A 130 -7.84 -24.46 0.92
CA ILE A 130 -9.16 -23.95 1.29
C ILE A 130 -9.45 -22.68 0.49
N ASP A 131 -10.72 -22.41 0.26
CA ASP A 131 -11.18 -21.12 -0.26
C ASP A 131 -11.58 -20.22 0.92
N VAL A 132 -11.13 -18.97 0.90
CA VAL A 132 -11.30 -17.98 1.97
C VAL A 132 -11.90 -16.68 1.41
N ASP A 133 -12.68 -15.96 2.20
CA ASP A 133 -13.18 -14.62 1.87
C ASP A 133 -12.91 -13.69 3.07
N LEU A 134 -12.15 -12.61 2.86
CA LEU A 134 -11.58 -11.79 3.93
C LEU A 134 -12.40 -10.55 4.28
N HIS A 135 -13.54 -10.32 3.63
CA HIS A 135 -14.32 -9.12 3.86
C HIS A 135 -15.81 -9.39 3.69
N MET A 136 -16.55 -9.42 4.80
CA MET A 136 -18.02 -9.54 4.79
C MET A 136 -18.66 -9.02 6.07
N HIS A 137 -19.95 -8.73 5.96
CA HIS A 137 -20.74 -8.05 6.98
C HIS A 137 -21.97 -8.88 7.39
N THR A 138 -22.46 -8.65 8.60
CA THR A 138 -23.62 -9.29 9.23
C THR A 138 -24.66 -8.26 9.66
N ASP A 139 -25.77 -8.70 10.25
CA ASP A 139 -26.79 -7.82 10.82
C ASP A 139 -26.34 -7.07 12.08
N HIS A 140 -25.06 -7.20 12.48
CA HIS A 140 -24.41 -6.38 13.49
C HIS A 140 -23.80 -5.10 12.90
N SER A 141 -23.49 -5.06 11.60
CA SER A 141 -23.17 -3.82 10.90
C SER A 141 -24.43 -3.00 10.62
N TYR A 142 -24.31 -1.67 10.68
CA TYR A 142 -25.43 -0.74 10.51
C TYR A 142 -26.07 -0.79 9.11
N ASP A 143 -25.36 -1.34 8.12
CA ASP A 143 -25.78 -1.34 6.72
C ASP A 143 -25.90 -2.74 6.09
N CYS A 144 -25.81 -3.79 6.91
CA CYS A 144 -26.07 -5.16 6.50
C CYS A 144 -27.27 -5.73 7.27
N ALA A 145 -28.04 -6.60 6.61
CA ALA A 145 -29.25 -7.21 7.17
C ALA A 145 -29.19 -8.74 7.12
N THR A 146 -27.97 -9.30 7.03
CA THR A 146 -27.70 -10.72 6.89
C THR A 146 -27.39 -11.33 8.26
N PRO A 147 -28.29 -12.16 8.81
CA PRO A 147 -28.02 -12.82 10.10
C PRO A 147 -26.79 -13.72 10.02
N VAL A 148 -26.06 -13.79 11.13
CA VAL A 148 -24.88 -14.64 11.31
C VAL A 148 -25.15 -16.09 10.86
N GLU A 149 -26.30 -16.68 11.21
CA GLU A 149 -26.63 -18.06 10.86
C GLU A 149 -26.81 -18.24 9.34
N VAL A 150 -27.35 -17.21 8.67
CA VAL A 150 -27.52 -17.21 7.22
C VAL A 150 -26.17 -17.06 6.54
N LEU A 151 -25.29 -16.20 7.05
CA LEU A 151 -23.93 -16.03 6.56
C LEU A 151 -23.16 -17.36 6.63
N LEU A 152 -23.13 -18.00 7.79
CA LEU A 152 -22.42 -19.26 8.01
C LEU A 152 -22.95 -20.41 7.15
N ALA A 153 -24.27 -20.53 7.03
CA ALA A 153 -24.88 -21.55 6.18
C ALA A 153 -24.54 -21.33 4.70
N GLU A 154 -24.55 -20.07 4.25
CA GLU A 154 -24.23 -19.72 2.87
C GLU A 154 -22.73 -19.89 2.57
N ALA A 155 -21.84 -19.54 3.51
CA ALA A 155 -20.39 -19.75 3.38
C ALA A 155 -20.06 -21.24 3.16
N ARG A 156 -20.69 -22.12 3.94
CA ARG A 156 -20.53 -23.57 3.81
C ARG A 156 -21.14 -24.12 2.52
N ALA A 157 -22.32 -23.64 2.14
CA ALA A 157 -22.93 -24.02 0.86
C ALA A 157 -22.06 -23.62 -0.35
N ARG A 158 -21.24 -22.57 -0.23
CA ARG A 158 -20.27 -22.15 -1.25
C ARG A 158 -18.91 -22.87 -1.16
N GLY A 159 -18.70 -23.70 -0.14
CA GLY A 159 -17.48 -24.46 0.07
C GLY A 159 -16.31 -23.65 0.61
N LEU A 160 -16.58 -22.53 1.29
CA LEU A 160 -15.53 -21.76 1.97
C LEU A 160 -15.01 -22.54 3.18
N GLY A 161 -13.68 -22.59 3.33
CA GLY A 161 -13.01 -23.24 4.46
C GLY A 161 -12.72 -22.26 5.61
N ALA A 162 -12.59 -20.97 5.31
CA ALA A 162 -12.53 -19.91 6.31
C ALA A 162 -13.23 -18.63 5.81
N ILE A 163 -13.72 -17.81 6.74
CA ILE A 163 -14.26 -16.47 6.46
C ILE A 163 -13.75 -15.47 7.49
N ALA A 164 -13.54 -14.22 7.09
CA ALA A 164 -13.37 -13.12 8.04
C ALA A 164 -14.66 -12.31 8.11
N VAL A 165 -15.22 -12.18 9.32
CA VAL A 165 -16.38 -11.33 9.57
C VAL A 165 -15.86 -9.99 10.08
N THR A 166 -16.18 -8.91 9.39
CA THR A 166 -15.53 -7.59 9.54
C THR A 166 -16.58 -6.49 9.60
N ASP A 167 -17.55 -6.62 10.50
CA ASP A 167 -18.64 -5.64 10.67
C ASP A 167 -18.09 -4.22 10.95
N HIS A 168 -18.78 -3.19 10.45
CA HIS A 168 -18.34 -1.81 10.61
C HIS A 168 -18.40 -1.35 12.06
N ASN A 169 -17.23 -1.00 12.62
CA ASN A 169 -17.05 -0.53 14.00
C ASN A 169 -17.76 -1.42 15.04
N GLU A 170 -17.81 -2.73 14.81
CA GLU A 170 -18.50 -3.69 15.65
C GLU A 170 -17.87 -5.08 15.53
N ILE A 171 -17.55 -5.72 16.67
CA ILE A 171 -16.89 -7.04 16.70
C ILE A 171 -17.85 -8.16 17.10
N SER A 172 -19.02 -7.84 17.66
CA SER A 172 -19.93 -8.84 18.21
C SER A 172 -20.47 -9.81 17.16
N GLY A 173 -20.64 -9.38 15.90
CA GLY A 173 -21.05 -10.26 14.80
C GLY A 173 -20.01 -11.33 14.49
N ALA A 174 -18.73 -10.96 14.52
CA ALA A 174 -17.61 -11.87 14.32
C ALA A 174 -17.47 -12.89 15.47
N HIS A 175 -17.63 -12.45 16.72
CA HIS A 175 -17.69 -13.36 17.88
C HIS A 175 -18.86 -14.32 17.82
N ALA A 176 -20.05 -13.82 17.47
CA ALA A 176 -21.25 -14.64 17.31
C ALA A 176 -21.08 -15.66 16.18
N ALA A 177 -20.45 -15.28 15.07
CA ALA A 177 -20.13 -16.18 13.97
C ALA A 177 -19.16 -17.27 14.39
N ARG A 178 -18.06 -16.90 15.08
CA ARG A 178 -17.08 -17.88 15.59
C ARG A 178 -17.71 -18.87 16.57
N ALA A 179 -18.57 -18.40 17.48
CA ALA A 179 -19.23 -19.26 18.47
C ALA A 179 -20.21 -20.29 17.84
N GLN A 180 -20.75 -19.98 16.66
CA GLN A 180 -21.72 -20.81 15.94
C GLN A 180 -21.11 -21.55 14.74
N ALA A 181 -19.81 -21.38 14.50
CA ALA A 181 -19.14 -21.93 13.33
C ALA A 181 -18.96 -23.45 13.47
N GLU A 182 -19.51 -24.21 12.52
CA GLU A 182 -19.31 -25.65 12.42
C GLU A 182 -18.76 -26.00 11.03
N GLY A 183 -17.58 -26.61 10.98
CA GLY A 183 -16.97 -27.05 9.70
C GLY A 183 -16.43 -25.91 8.82
N ILE A 184 -16.35 -24.69 9.36
CA ILE A 184 -15.72 -23.53 8.72
C ILE A 184 -14.95 -22.73 9.79
N ALA A 185 -13.77 -22.22 9.45
CA ALA A 185 -13.03 -21.34 10.35
C ALA A 185 -13.56 -19.90 10.25
N VAL A 186 -13.62 -19.19 11.37
CA VAL A 186 -14.00 -17.77 11.40
C VAL A 186 -12.84 -16.96 11.97
N ILE A 187 -12.33 -16.05 11.15
CA ILE A 187 -11.40 -15.01 11.57
C ILE A 187 -12.24 -13.89 12.18
N VAL A 188 -11.98 -13.57 13.45
CA VAL A 188 -12.60 -12.42 14.11
C VAL A 188 -11.94 -11.16 13.60
N GLY A 189 -12.74 -10.26 13.03
CA GLY A 189 -12.26 -8.97 12.58
C GLY A 189 -13.28 -7.85 12.76
N GLU A 190 -12.83 -6.64 12.47
CA GLU A 190 -13.63 -5.41 12.53
C GLU A 190 -13.15 -4.46 11.44
N GLU A 191 -14.07 -3.90 10.65
CA GLU A 191 -13.75 -2.80 9.73
C GLU A 191 -13.93 -1.46 10.46
N VAL A 192 -12.80 -0.85 10.81
CA VAL A 192 -12.77 0.33 11.67
C VAL A 192 -12.71 1.59 10.82
N LYS A 193 -13.73 2.44 10.98
CA LYS A 193 -13.68 3.83 10.50
C LYS A 193 -12.73 4.68 11.35
N THR A 194 -11.64 5.14 10.74
CA THR A 194 -10.72 6.12 11.32
C THR A 194 -11.32 7.54 11.30
N ALA A 195 -10.65 8.50 11.95
CA ALA A 195 -11.10 9.89 12.02
C ALA A 195 -11.27 10.53 10.64
N GLU A 196 -10.24 10.47 9.81
CA GLU A 196 -10.17 11.20 8.53
C GLU A 196 -9.57 10.38 7.39
N GLN A 197 -8.84 9.31 7.70
CA GLN A 197 -8.02 8.55 6.76
C GLN A 197 -8.74 7.31 6.21
N GLY A 198 -10.06 7.20 6.32
CA GLY A 198 -10.82 6.08 5.79
C GLY A 198 -10.90 4.85 6.70
N GLU A 199 -10.97 3.66 6.12
CA GLU A 199 -11.23 2.39 6.80
C GLU A 199 -10.00 1.47 6.82
N VAL A 200 -9.85 0.72 7.91
CA VAL A 200 -8.84 -0.32 8.08
C VAL A 200 -9.48 -1.51 8.79
N ILE A 201 -9.11 -2.72 8.40
CA ILE A 201 -9.59 -3.95 9.02
C ILE A 201 -8.52 -4.49 9.96
N GLY A 202 -8.92 -4.75 11.21
CA GLY A 202 -8.17 -5.61 12.12
C GLY A 202 -8.63 -7.05 11.96
N LEU A 203 -7.73 -7.97 11.63
CA LEU A 203 -7.98 -9.41 11.60
C LEU A 203 -7.35 -10.08 12.82
N PHE A 204 -7.92 -11.19 13.29
CA PHE A 204 -7.45 -11.94 14.46
C PHE A 204 -7.42 -11.09 15.75
N ILE A 205 -8.40 -10.19 15.90
CA ILE A 205 -8.58 -9.37 17.10
C ILE A 205 -9.62 -9.99 18.03
N GLU A 206 -9.64 -9.58 19.29
CA GLU A 206 -10.57 -10.11 20.30
C GLU A 206 -11.40 -9.00 20.96
N GLU A 207 -10.84 -7.78 21.05
CA GLU A 207 -11.46 -6.60 21.65
C GLU A 207 -11.88 -5.61 20.56
N LYS A 208 -13.03 -4.96 20.78
CA LYS A 208 -13.55 -3.92 19.90
C LYS A 208 -12.61 -2.72 19.83
N ILE A 209 -12.36 -2.21 18.63
CA ILE A 209 -11.49 -1.05 18.44
C ILE A 209 -12.31 0.25 18.50
N PRO A 210 -11.87 1.28 19.25
CA PRO A 210 -12.56 2.56 19.28
C PRO A 210 -12.62 3.23 17.90
N ARG A 211 -13.81 3.72 17.52
CA ARG A 211 -14.00 4.48 16.26
C ARG A 211 -13.43 5.89 16.34
N GLY A 212 -13.02 6.44 15.19
CA GLY A 212 -12.63 7.84 15.07
C GLY A 212 -11.27 8.18 15.66
N MET A 213 -10.42 7.18 15.91
CA MET A 213 -9.00 7.37 16.16
C MET A 213 -8.24 7.65 14.85
N THR A 214 -7.01 8.13 14.95
CA THR A 214 -6.13 8.22 13.77
C THR A 214 -5.84 6.82 13.21
N LEU A 215 -5.39 6.75 11.95
CA LEU A 215 -4.99 5.49 11.33
C LEU A 215 -3.88 4.78 12.13
N GLN A 216 -2.88 5.53 12.59
CA GLN A 216 -1.75 5.02 13.38
C GLN A 216 -2.20 4.46 14.73
N GLU A 217 -3.07 5.17 15.46
CA GLU A 217 -3.63 4.68 16.73
C GLU A 217 -4.48 3.42 16.53
N THR A 218 -5.26 3.38 15.45
CA THR A 218 -6.07 2.21 15.09
C THR A 218 -5.20 1.00 14.79
N ILE A 219 -4.15 1.19 13.99
CA ILE A 219 -3.13 0.16 13.69
C ILE A 219 -2.44 -0.31 14.98
N ALA A 220 -2.04 0.61 15.84
CA ALA A 220 -1.39 0.26 17.10
C ALA A 220 -2.31 -0.58 18.01
N ASP A 221 -3.61 -0.30 18.03
CA ASP A 221 -4.60 -1.10 18.78
C ASP A 221 -4.72 -2.53 18.19
N ILE A 222 -4.82 -2.66 16.86
CA ILE A 222 -4.84 -3.95 16.17
C ILE A 222 -3.59 -4.77 16.55
N LYS A 223 -2.41 -4.16 16.43
CA LYS A 223 -1.13 -4.82 16.73
C LYS A 223 -0.98 -5.17 18.22
N ARG A 224 -1.50 -4.34 19.14
CA ARG A 224 -1.51 -4.61 20.59
C ARG A 224 -2.19 -5.95 20.90
N GLN A 225 -3.21 -6.31 20.13
CA GLN A 225 -3.95 -7.56 20.27
C GLN A 225 -3.29 -8.76 19.57
N GLY A 226 -2.17 -8.55 18.87
CA GLY A 226 -1.55 -9.57 18.00
C GLY A 226 -2.31 -9.78 16.69
N GLY A 227 -3.21 -8.86 16.34
CA GLY A 227 -3.98 -8.88 15.11
C GLY A 227 -3.16 -8.44 13.89
N LEU A 228 -3.71 -8.70 12.71
CA LEU A 228 -3.14 -8.29 11.43
C LEU A 228 -3.89 -7.07 10.88
N VAL A 229 -3.14 -6.14 10.31
CA VAL A 229 -3.64 -4.94 9.65
C VAL A 229 -3.91 -5.26 8.19
N TYR A 230 -5.19 -5.25 7.82
CA TYR A 230 -5.67 -5.47 6.47
C TYR A 230 -6.29 -4.18 5.93
N VAL A 231 -5.80 -3.66 4.81
CA VAL A 231 -6.35 -2.44 4.19
C VAL A 231 -7.43 -2.83 3.18
N PRO A 232 -8.73 -2.56 3.45
CA PRO A 232 -9.81 -2.88 2.53
C PRO A 232 -9.89 -1.88 1.36
N HIS A 233 -10.34 -2.38 0.20
CA HIS A 233 -10.66 -1.63 -1.03
C HIS A 233 -9.88 -0.31 -1.25
N PRO A 234 -8.53 -0.30 -1.16
CA PRO A 234 -7.74 0.92 -1.23
C PRO A 234 -7.92 1.63 -2.58
N PHE A 235 -7.76 2.95 -2.56
CA PHE A 235 -7.91 3.82 -3.74
C PHE A 235 -9.34 3.92 -4.29
N ASP A 236 -10.35 3.28 -3.69
CA ASP A 236 -11.74 3.58 -4.00
C ASP A 236 -12.13 4.97 -3.50
N ARG A 237 -11.88 5.98 -4.36
CA ARG A 237 -12.18 7.39 -4.10
C ARG A 237 -13.67 7.69 -3.90
N MET A 238 -14.57 6.69 -4.06
CA MET A 238 -15.99 6.81 -3.74
C MET A 238 -16.35 6.35 -2.32
N HIS A 239 -15.46 5.63 -1.65
CA HIS A 239 -15.58 5.22 -0.25
C HIS A 239 -14.53 5.96 0.60
N SER A 240 -14.62 5.85 1.93
CA SER A 240 -13.59 6.46 2.78
C SER A 240 -12.45 5.47 2.94
N VAL A 241 -11.42 5.65 2.13
CA VAL A 241 -10.21 4.84 2.13
C VAL A 241 -9.01 5.72 2.44
N PRO A 242 -7.94 5.16 3.04
CA PRO A 242 -6.69 5.87 3.16
C PRO A 242 -6.19 6.28 1.77
N ASP A 243 -5.82 7.54 1.61
CA ASP A 243 -5.16 7.97 0.37
C ASP A 243 -3.72 7.44 0.31
N TYR A 244 -3.08 7.63 -0.85
CA TYR A 244 -1.74 7.11 -1.10
C TYR A 244 -0.70 7.66 -0.11
N GLU A 245 -0.80 8.93 0.31
CA GLU A 245 0.17 9.56 1.21
C GLU A 245 0.05 8.95 2.61
N HIS A 246 -1.17 8.83 3.14
CA HIS A 246 -1.40 8.22 4.45
C HIS A 246 -1.02 6.74 4.48
N LEU A 247 -1.21 6.00 3.37
CA LEU A 247 -0.73 4.61 3.26
C LEU A 247 0.80 4.50 3.30
N LEU A 248 1.53 5.48 2.76
CA LEU A 248 2.99 5.47 2.83
C LEU A 248 3.51 5.66 4.25
N ASP A 249 2.79 6.41 5.09
CA ASP A 249 3.19 6.69 6.47
C ASP A 249 3.04 5.48 7.39
N VAL A 250 2.17 4.52 7.04
CA VAL A 250 1.90 3.32 7.84
C VAL A 250 2.28 2.02 7.14
N LEU A 251 3.00 2.13 6.02
CA LEU A 251 3.28 1.03 5.10
C LEU A 251 3.90 -0.18 5.81
N ASP A 252 4.84 0.05 6.71
CA ASP A 252 5.59 -0.99 7.41
C ASP A 252 4.70 -1.81 8.37
N ASP A 253 3.56 -1.24 8.80
CA ASP A 253 2.62 -1.88 9.70
C ASP A 253 1.48 -2.62 8.98
N VAL A 254 1.31 -2.42 7.67
CA VAL A 254 0.28 -3.09 6.87
C VAL A 254 0.69 -4.53 6.57
N ASP A 255 -0.08 -5.50 7.02
CA ASP A 255 0.22 -6.92 6.81
C ASP A 255 -0.33 -7.44 5.48
N ALA A 256 -1.49 -6.94 5.05
CA ALA A 256 -2.11 -7.34 3.80
C ALA A 256 -2.99 -6.21 3.23
N ILE A 257 -3.21 -6.25 1.91
CA ILE A 257 -4.02 -5.24 1.21
C ILE A 257 -5.01 -5.89 0.27
N GLU A 258 -6.25 -5.39 0.25
CA GLU A 258 -7.28 -5.86 -0.66
C GLU A 258 -6.98 -5.43 -2.09
N VAL A 259 -6.55 -6.35 -2.95
CA VAL A 259 -6.25 -6.04 -4.36
C VAL A 259 -7.45 -6.29 -5.28
N PHE A 260 -8.49 -6.93 -4.76
CA PHE A 260 -9.71 -7.15 -5.51
C PHE A 260 -10.93 -7.15 -4.60
N ASN A 261 -11.79 -6.15 -4.83
CA ASN A 261 -13.13 -6.10 -4.27
C ASN A 261 -14.14 -5.98 -5.43
N PRO A 262 -15.11 -6.92 -5.55
CA PRO A 262 -16.05 -6.95 -6.66
C PRO A 262 -17.10 -5.83 -6.58
N ARG A 263 -17.17 -5.09 -5.47
CA ARG A 263 -18.08 -3.96 -5.26
C ARG A 263 -17.53 -2.61 -5.69
N VAL A 264 -16.23 -2.54 -5.93
CA VAL A 264 -15.58 -1.34 -6.43
C VAL A 264 -16.04 -1.10 -7.87
N ALA A 265 -16.70 0.04 -8.10
CA ALA A 265 -17.38 0.33 -9.36
C ALA A 265 -16.43 0.64 -10.53
N ILE A 266 -15.23 1.14 -10.21
CA ILE A 266 -14.18 1.51 -11.17
C ILE A 266 -13.10 0.44 -11.10
N THR A 267 -12.94 -0.33 -12.18
CA THR A 267 -12.02 -1.48 -12.18
C THR A 267 -10.56 -1.04 -11.97
N GLU A 268 -10.23 0.16 -12.40
CA GLU A 268 -8.91 0.79 -12.29
C GLU A 268 -8.42 0.92 -10.84
N PHE A 269 -9.32 1.00 -9.85
CA PHE A 269 -8.93 1.04 -8.44
C PHE A 269 -8.39 -0.30 -7.95
N ASN A 270 -8.98 -1.43 -8.38
CA ASN A 270 -8.42 -2.76 -8.10
C ASN A 270 -7.04 -2.94 -8.80
N ASP A 271 -6.87 -2.39 -10.01
CA ASP A 271 -5.58 -2.42 -10.69
C ASP A 271 -4.52 -1.54 -9.98
N GLU A 272 -4.91 -0.39 -9.44
CA GLU A 272 -4.06 0.49 -8.63
C GLU A 272 -3.63 -0.22 -7.33
N ALA A 273 -4.58 -0.86 -6.64
CA ALA A 273 -4.34 -1.69 -5.46
C ALA A 273 -3.34 -2.82 -5.73
N ALA A 274 -3.54 -3.58 -6.82
CA ALA A 274 -2.64 -4.65 -7.22
C ALA A 274 -1.22 -4.14 -7.54
N ARG A 275 -1.10 -2.99 -8.22
CA ARG A 275 0.21 -2.36 -8.50
C ARG A 275 0.88 -1.87 -7.23
N PHE A 276 0.14 -1.28 -6.30
CA PHE A 276 0.66 -0.83 -5.01
C PHE A 276 1.20 -2.00 -4.19
N ALA A 277 0.39 -3.05 -4.04
CA ALA A 277 0.77 -4.29 -3.36
C ALA A 277 2.05 -4.89 -3.95
N ALA A 278 2.14 -4.99 -5.29
CA ALA A 278 3.31 -5.53 -5.97
C ALA A 278 4.57 -4.63 -5.81
N LYS A 279 4.39 -3.30 -5.84
CA LYS A 279 5.49 -2.33 -5.65
C LYS A 279 6.14 -2.53 -4.28
N TYR A 280 5.33 -2.60 -3.23
CA TYR A 280 5.80 -2.68 -1.84
C TYR A 280 5.88 -4.11 -1.29
N ARG A 281 5.53 -5.13 -2.11
CA ARG A 281 5.55 -6.56 -1.76
C ARG A 281 4.62 -6.91 -0.59
N ILE A 282 3.52 -6.19 -0.47
CA ILE A 282 2.47 -6.46 0.53
C ILE A 282 1.69 -7.70 0.07
N PRO A 283 1.44 -8.68 0.95
CA PRO A 283 0.54 -9.79 0.68
C PRO A 283 -0.83 -9.33 0.14
N ALA A 284 -1.26 -9.94 -0.95
CA ALA A 284 -2.48 -9.59 -1.66
C ALA A 284 -3.69 -10.35 -1.09
N GLY A 285 -4.64 -9.62 -0.52
CA GLY A 285 -5.94 -10.13 -0.10
C GLY A 285 -7.06 -9.78 -1.06
N ALA A 286 -8.23 -10.37 -0.82
CA ALA A 286 -9.47 -10.10 -1.55
C ALA A 286 -10.67 -10.47 -0.68
N GLY A 287 -11.75 -9.72 -0.87
CA GLY A 287 -12.97 -9.94 -0.11
C GLY A 287 -14.19 -9.53 -0.90
N SER A 288 -15.32 -10.20 -0.64
CA SER A 288 -16.57 -9.94 -1.37
C SER A 288 -17.27 -8.64 -0.95
N ASP A 289 -16.91 -8.11 0.22
CA ASP A 289 -17.60 -7.02 0.90
C ASP A 289 -19.13 -7.27 0.93
N ALA A 290 -19.49 -8.52 1.23
CA ALA A 290 -20.85 -8.98 1.12
C ALA A 290 -21.72 -8.42 2.25
N HIS A 291 -22.78 -7.70 1.86
CA HIS A 291 -23.84 -7.22 2.76
C HIS A 291 -25.17 -7.96 2.57
N VAL A 292 -25.20 -8.86 1.59
CA VAL A 292 -26.32 -9.76 1.32
C VAL A 292 -25.76 -11.15 1.00
N PRO A 293 -26.46 -12.25 1.34
CA PRO A 293 -25.95 -13.61 1.13
C PRO A 293 -25.57 -13.91 -0.33
N GLN A 294 -26.26 -13.26 -1.28
CA GLN A 294 -26.01 -13.43 -2.72
C GLN A 294 -24.64 -12.89 -3.16
N GLY A 295 -24.08 -11.91 -2.45
CA GLY A 295 -22.77 -11.32 -2.76
C GLY A 295 -21.58 -12.17 -2.31
N LEU A 296 -21.79 -13.02 -1.31
CA LEU A 296 -20.72 -13.82 -0.70
C LEU A 296 -20.06 -14.77 -1.72
N GLY A 297 -18.74 -14.94 -1.67
CA GLY A 297 -18.00 -15.82 -2.59
C GLY A 297 -17.93 -15.36 -4.05
N SER A 298 -18.31 -14.11 -4.34
CA SER A 298 -18.05 -13.41 -5.62
C SER A 298 -16.56 -13.19 -5.89
N VAL A 299 -15.74 -13.24 -4.84
CA VAL A 299 -14.31 -13.51 -4.90
C VAL A 299 -13.95 -14.51 -3.82
N ARG A 300 -12.89 -15.28 -4.05
CA ARG A 300 -12.31 -16.20 -3.07
C ARG A 300 -10.80 -16.16 -3.17
N ILE A 301 -10.13 -16.38 -2.05
CA ILE A 301 -8.70 -16.60 -1.97
C ILE A 301 -8.49 -18.09 -1.76
N ARG A 302 -7.83 -18.75 -2.72
CA ARG A 302 -7.42 -20.13 -2.57
C ARG A 302 -6.03 -20.17 -1.96
N MET A 303 -5.96 -20.68 -0.73
CA MET A 303 -4.73 -20.70 0.06
C MET A 303 -4.63 -21.98 0.88
N ARG A 304 -3.48 -22.23 1.50
CA ARG A 304 -3.31 -23.37 2.43
C ARG A 304 -4.08 -23.09 3.72
N GLU A 305 -4.68 -24.14 4.29
CA GLU A 305 -5.24 -24.09 5.64
C GLU A 305 -4.17 -23.67 6.66
N PHE A 306 -4.55 -22.82 7.59
CA PHE A 306 -3.67 -22.13 8.52
C PHE A 306 -4.21 -22.24 9.95
N ASP A 307 -3.33 -22.08 10.92
CA ASP A 307 -3.65 -21.95 12.34
C ASP A 307 -3.03 -20.68 12.91
N GLY A 308 -3.87 -19.67 13.18
CA GLY A 308 -3.46 -18.36 13.67
C GLY A 308 -2.92 -17.38 12.61
N PRO A 309 -2.57 -16.15 13.02
CA PRO A 309 -2.23 -15.05 12.13
C PRO A 309 -0.93 -15.25 11.35
N GLU A 310 0.09 -15.88 11.94
CA GLU A 310 1.38 -16.10 11.27
C GLU A 310 1.27 -17.10 10.10
N GLU A 311 0.64 -18.25 10.34
CA GLU A 311 0.39 -19.25 9.28
C GLU A 311 -0.55 -18.69 8.21
N PHE A 312 -1.53 -17.86 8.59
CA PHE A 312 -2.41 -17.16 7.66
C PHE A 312 -1.62 -16.26 6.70
N LEU A 313 -0.76 -15.39 7.25
CA LEU A 313 -0.01 -14.43 6.45
C LEU A 313 0.97 -15.11 5.49
N GLU A 314 1.66 -16.16 5.95
CA GLU A 314 2.54 -16.94 5.09
C GLU A 314 1.76 -17.67 3.98
N SER A 315 0.59 -18.21 4.30
CA SER A 315 -0.27 -18.86 3.31
C SER A 315 -0.83 -17.88 2.27
N LEU A 316 -1.12 -16.64 2.68
CA LEU A 316 -1.65 -15.58 1.81
C LEU A 316 -0.63 -15.13 0.75
N ARG A 317 0.66 -15.18 1.05
CA ARG A 317 1.75 -14.76 0.14
C ARG A 317 1.78 -15.53 -1.18
N ASP A 318 1.38 -16.80 -1.16
CA ASP A 318 1.38 -17.69 -2.32
C ASP A 318 -0.05 -18.04 -2.78
N ALA A 319 -1.05 -17.24 -2.37
CA ALA A 319 -2.46 -17.53 -2.62
C ALA A 319 -2.93 -17.10 -4.01
N ASP A 320 -3.92 -17.84 -4.53
CA ASP A 320 -4.59 -17.53 -5.80
C ASP A 320 -5.92 -16.79 -5.55
N ILE A 321 -6.11 -15.63 -6.18
CA ILE A 321 -7.38 -14.91 -6.13
C ILE A 321 -8.30 -15.38 -7.26
N ILE A 322 -9.39 -16.05 -6.90
CA ILE A 322 -10.39 -16.61 -7.81
C ILE A 322 -11.61 -15.69 -7.85
N ARG A 323 -11.93 -15.17 -9.04
CA ARG A 323 -13.04 -14.24 -9.26
C ARG A 323 -14.26 -15.00 -9.80
N ASN A 324 -15.41 -14.83 -9.15
CA ASN A 324 -16.71 -15.34 -9.60
C ASN A 324 -17.66 -14.15 -9.85
N PRO A 325 -17.76 -13.66 -11.09
CA PRO A 325 -18.50 -12.44 -11.37
C PRO A 325 -19.96 -12.55 -10.91
N ALA A 326 -20.35 -11.66 -10.00
CA ALA A 326 -21.73 -11.40 -9.62
C ALA A 326 -22.14 -10.03 -10.16
N SER A 327 -23.40 -9.85 -10.56
CA SER A 327 -23.88 -8.55 -11.04
C SER A 327 -23.90 -7.54 -9.88
N LEU A 328 -23.03 -6.53 -9.95
CA LEU A 328 -22.94 -5.47 -8.95
C LEU A 328 -24.29 -4.77 -8.72
N LEU A 329 -24.97 -4.39 -9.80
CA LEU A 329 -26.29 -3.75 -9.77
C LEU A 329 -27.33 -4.62 -9.05
N TYR A 330 -27.30 -5.93 -9.30
CA TYR A 330 -28.21 -6.87 -8.64
C TYR A 330 -27.95 -6.94 -7.13
N VAL A 331 -26.70 -7.06 -6.71
CA VAL A 331 -26.32 -7.16 -5.29
C VAL A 331 -26.63 -5.85 -4.55
N GLN A 332 -26.35 -4.69 -5.16
CA GLN A 332 -26.66 -3.37 -4.59
C GLN A 332 -28.18 -3.14 -4.46
N ALA A 333 -28.97 -3.53 -5.47
CA ALA A 333 -30.43 -3.43 -5.41
C ALA A 333 -31.02 -4.28 -4.25
N LEU A 334 -30.49 -5.49 -4.04
CA LEU A 334 -30.88 -6.33 -2.91
C LEU A 334 -30.52 -5.70 -1.56
N LYS A 335 -29.32 -5.11 -1.42
CA LYS A 335 -28.90 -4.40 -0.20
C LYS A 335 -29.90 -3.28 0.13
N PHE A 336 -30.21 -2.42 -0.84
CA PHE A 336 -31.14 -1.30 -0.63
C PHE A 336 -32.53 -1.78 -0.18
N LEU A 337 -33.07 -2.81 -0.83
CA LEU A 337 -34.37 -3.38 -0.49
C LEU A 337 -34.41 -3.94 0.94
N GLN A 338 -33.34 -4.62 1.35
CA GLN A 338 -33.29 -5.29 2.66
C GLN A 338 -33.02 -4.33 3.83
N THR A 339 -32.30 -3.24 3.58
CA THR A 339 -31.87 -2.31 4.63
C THR A 339 -32.81 -1.11 4.78
N LYS A 340 -33.24 -0.50 3.66
CA LYS A 340 -33.94 0.81 3.66
C LYS A 340 -35.39 0.78 3.18
N ALA A 341 -35.76 -0.14 2.29
CA ALA A 341 -37.08 -0.07 1.63
C ALA A 341 -38.24 -0.75 2.38
N LEU A 342 -37.95 -1.65 3.33
CA LEU A 342 -38.97 -2.45 4.02
C LEU A 342 -39.31 -1.90 5.42
N PRO A 343 -40.60 -1.83 5.82
CA PRO A 343 -40.99 -1.55 7.19
C PRO A 343 -40.37 -2.53 8.19
N GLU A 344 -40.15 -2.10 9.44
CA GLU A 344 -39.43 -2.89 10.46
C GLU A 344 -40.05 -4.28 10.71
N ALA A 345 -41.39 -4.37 10.82
CA ALA A 345 -42.08 -5.64 10.99
C ALA A 345 -41.86 -6.60 9.80
N ALA A 346 -41.83 -6.06 8.57
CA ALA A 346 -41.56 -6.83 7.37
C ALA A 346 -40.10 -7.32 7.32
N ARG A 347 -39.14 -6.49 7.79
CA ARG A 347 -37.73 -6.87 7.92
C ARG A 347 -37.55 -8.01 8.93
N ARG A 348 -38.19 -7.93 10.11
CA ARG A 348 -38.15 -9.01 11.13
C ARG A 348 -38.73 -10.33 10.59
N ALA A 349 -39.90 -10.29 9.97
CA ALA A 349 -40.51 -11.49 9.38
C ALA A 349 -39.65 -12.08 8.24
N SER A 350 -39.01 -11.23 7.42
CA SER A 350 -38.08 -11.67 6.38
C SER A 350 -36.82 -12.32 6.96
N ARG A 351 -36.27 -11.75 8.05
CA ARG A 351 -35.14 -12.31 8.81
C ARG A 351 -35.46 -13.73 9.30
N GLU A 352 -36.55 -13.92 10.01
CA GLU A 352 -36.98 -15.24 10.52
C GLU A 352 -37.19 -16.28 9.42
N ARG A 353 -37.75 -15.88 8.28
CA ARG A 353 -37.91 -16.78 7.13
C ARG A 353 -36.57 -17.20 6.54
N ARG A 354 -35.61 -16.29 6.43
CA ARG A 354 -34.27 -16.58 5.90
C ARG A 354 -33.49 -17.51 6.83
N VAL A 355 -33.50 -17.25 8.13
CA VAL A 355 -32.87 -18.12 9.14
C VAL A 355 -33.46 -19.53 9.07
N ARG A 356 -34.79 -19.67 9.11
CA ARG A 356 -35.45 -20.99 8.98
C ARG A 356 -35.06 -21.72 7.71
N ARG A 357 -34.97 -21.02 6.57
CA ARG A 357 -34.58 -21.62 5.28
C ARG A 357 -33.12 -22.04 5.26
N ALA A 358 -32.22 -21.21 5.79
CA ALA A 358 -30.78 -21.48 5.86
C ALA A 358 -30.52 -22.72 6.73
N MET A 359 -31.02 -22.72 7.97
CA MET A 359 -30.89 -23.85 8.89
C MET A 359 -31.55 -25.13 8.37
N GLY A 360 -32.66 -25.00 7.64
CA GLY A 360 -33.34 -26.14 7.02
C GLY A 360 -32.59 -26.75 5.83
N ARG A 361 -31.92 -25.93 5.01
CA ARG A 361 -31.03 -26.41 3.94
C ARG A 361 -29.81 -27.12 4.50
N ASP A 362 -29.26 -26.52 5.55
CA ASP A 362 -28.04 -26.98 6.15
C ASP A 362 -28.19 -28.38 6.80
N ARG A 363 -29.27 -28.59 7.55
CA ARG A 363 -29.63 -29.92 8.07
C ARG A 363 -29.83 -30.98 6.98
N ARG A 364 -30.28 -30.59 5.78
CA ARG A 364 -30.45 -31.52 4.65
C ARG A 364 -29.12 -31.86 3.97
N GLN A 365 -28.15 -30.93 3.96
CA GLN A 365 -26.82 -31.17 3.43
C GLN A 365 -25.93 -31.97 4.39
N ALA A 366 -26.17 -31.85 5.71
CA ALA A 366 -25.49 -32.64 6.74
C ALA A 366 -26.04 -34.07 6.92
N ALA A 367 -27.21 -34.40 6.35
CA ALA A 367 -27.77 -35.74 6.42
C ALA A 367 -26.98 -36.71 5.50
N PRO A 368 -26.55 -37.89 5.99
CA PRO A 368 -25.87 -38.87 5.14
C PRO A 368 -26.80 -39.27 3.98
N PRO A 369 -26.27 -39.60 2.78
CA PRO A 369 -27.10 -40.07 1.69
C PRO A 369 -27.87 -41.27 2.20
N SER A 370 -29.21 -41.19 2.18
CA SER A 370 -30.05 -42.33 2.54
C SER A 370 -29.64 -43.47 1.62
N GLY A 371 -29.08 -44.52 2.23
CA GLY A 371 -28.68 -45.72 1.53
C GLY A 371 -29.87 -46.20 0.72
N ARG A 372 -29.73 -46.15 -0.62
CA ARG A 372 -30.54 -47.00 -1.48
C ARG A 372 -30.06 -48.42 -1.20
N ASN A 373 -30.75 -49.07 -0.28
CA ASN A 373 -30.76 -50.51 -0.19
C ASN A 373 -31.65 -51.06 -1.31
N SER A 374 -31.20 -52.21 -1.84
CA SER A 374 -31.72 -53.09 -2.90
C SER A 374 -31.69 -52.56 -4.33
#